data_AF-A0A3G3NCD2-F1
#
_entry.id   AF-A0A3G3NCD2-F1
#
_cell.length_a   1.000
_cell.length_b   1.000
_cell.length_c   1.000
_cell.angle_alpha   90.00
_cell.angle_beta   90.00
_cell.angle_gamma   90.00
#
_symmetry.space_group_name_H-M   'P 1'
#
loop_
_entity.id
_entity.type
_entity.pdbx_description
1 polymer ?
#
loop_
_entity_poly.entity_id
_entity_poly.type
_entity_poly.pdbx_seq_one_letter_code
_entity_poly.pdbx_strand_id
1 'polypeptide(L)' 'FVQPPFAMGKEHLQLLEQSVTVPSDVTRQIGEACCEAGIVASIGVNEREGGTIYNAQLLFDADGTLIQHRRKITPTYHER' A
#
# COMPACT_ATOMS: atom_id res chain seq x y z
N PHE A 1 11.04 -14.64 10.60
CA PHE A 1 11.31 -14.73 12.05
C PHE A 1 10.52 -13.64 12.74
N VAL A 2 9.85 -13.95 13.86
CA VAL A 2 9.13 -12.95 14.68
C VAL A 2 10.15 -12.30 15.61
N GLN A 3 10.28 -10.97 15.56
CA GLN A 3 11.18 -10.23 16.45
C GLN A 3 10.53 -9.98 17.81
N PRO A 4 11.33 -9.85 18.89
CA PRO A 4 10.80 -9.49 20.20
C PRO A 4 10.24 -8.05 20.20
N PRO A 5 9.18 -7.75 20.97
CA PRO A 5 8.46 -6.47 20.91
C PRO A 5 9.33 -5.21 21.07
N PHE A 6 10.40 -5.29 21.88
CA PHE A 6 11.31 -4.16 22.10
C PHE A 6 12.18 -3.83 20.88
N ALA A 7 12.38 -4.79 19.98
CA ALA A 7 13.19 -4.63 18.77
C ALA A 7 12.36 -4.07 17.60
N MET A 8 11.04 -4.37 17.55
CA MET A 8 10.16 -4.06 16.41
C MET A 8 9.96 -2.56 16.12
N GLY A 9 10.29 -1.67 17.06
CA GLY A 9 10.05 -0.23 16.91
C GLY A 9 10.79 0.38 15.72
N LYS A 10 12.03 -0.07 15.45
CA LYS A 10 12.82 0.46 14.34
C LYS A 10 12.26 0.02 12.98
N GLU A 11 11.93 -1.25 12.84
CA GLU A 11 11.36 -1.84 11.63
C GLU A 11 9.97 -1.28 11.35
N HIS A 12 9.16 -1.04 12.39
CA HIS A 12 7.86 -0.40 12.25
C HIS A 12 7.98 1.04 11.72
N LEU A 13 8.93 1.82 12.25
CA LEU A 13 9.19 3.17 11.76
C LEU A 13 9.68 3.17 10.31
N GLN A 14 10.57 2.24 9.95
CA GLN A 14 11.02 2.06 8.58
C GLN A 14 9.85 1.71 7.64
N LEU A 15 8.96 0.80 8.06
CA LEU A 15 7.77 0.46 7.28
C LEU A 15 6.84 1.67 7.14
N LEU A 16 6.65 2.47 8.20
CA LEU A 16 5.85 3.69 8.15
C LEU A 16 6.45 4.73 7.19
N GLU A 17 7.78 4.90 7.21
CA GLU A 17 8.51 5.81 6.35
C GLU A 17 8.46 5.38 4.87
N GLN A 18 8.41 4.08 4.59
CA GLN A 18 8.35 3.53 3.23
C GLN A 18 6.93 3.25 2.73
N SER A 19 5.91 3.33 3.59
CA SER A 19 4.52 3.11 3.21
C SER A 19 4.00 4.22 2.29
N VAL A 20 3.11 3.85 1.38
CA VAL A 20 2.59 4.69 0.31
C VAL A 20 1.45 5.56 0.82
N THR A 21 1.46 6.84 0.53
CA THR A 21 0.26 7.68 0.67
C THR A 21 -0.60 7.49 -0.57
N VAL A 22 -1.92 7.32 -0.40
CA VAL A 22 -2.85 7.13 -1.52
C VAL A 22 -3.92 8.23 -1.45
N PRO A 23 -4.13 9.02 -2.52
CA PRO A 23 -3.35 9.08 -3.77
C PRO A 23 -1.96 9.74 -3.58
N SER A 24 -1.03 9.44 -4.48
CA SER A 24 0.30 10.08 -4.57
C SER A 24 0.95 9.93 -5.96
N ASP A 25 2.13 10.52 -6.12
CA ASP A 25 2.98 10.31 -7.31
C ASP A 25 3.33 8.84 -7.56
N VAL A 26 3.42 8.02 -6.51
CA VAL A 26 3.63 6.57 -6.66
C VAL A 26 2.42 5.94 -7.35
N THR A 27 1.21 6.25 -6.89
CA THR A 27 0.00 5.71 -7.52
C THR A 27 -0.22 6.25 -8.94
N ARG A 28 0.23 7.48 -9.23
CA ARG A 28 0.22 8.05 -10.58
C ARG A 28 1.14 7.26 -11.52
N GLN A 29 2.39 7.03 -11.12
CA GLN A 29 3.36 6.28 -11.93
C GLN A 29 2.91 4.83 -12.19
N ILE A 30 2.25 4.20 -11.23
CA ILE A 30 1.65 2.88 -11.42
C ILE A 30 0.54 2.94 -12.48
N GLY A 31 -0.34 3.96 -12.42
CA GLY A 31 -1.37 4.17 -13.42
C GLY A 31 -0.79 4.40 -14.83
N GLU A 32 0.25 5.22 -14.94
CA GLU A 32 0.98 5.45 -16.20
C GLU A 32 1.55 4.13 -16.75
N ALA A 33 2.19 3.31 -15.92
CA ALA A 33 2.70 2.01 -16.34
C ALA A 33 1.58 1.04 -16.78
N CYS A 34 0.40 1.09 -16.15
CA CYS A 34 -0.76 0.28 -16.57
C CYS A 34 -1.28 0.74 -17.93
N CYS A 35 -1.35 2.06 -18.16
CA CYS A 35 -1.76 2.67 -19.42
C CYS A 35 -0.79 2.31 -20.56
N GLU A 36 0.52 2.45 -20.33
CA GLU A 36 1.56 2.12 -21.30
C GLU A 36 1.55 0.63 -21.70
N ALA A 37 1.27 -0.25 -20.73
CA ALA A 37 1.18 -1.69 -20.98
C ALA A 37 -0.20 -2.13 -21.49
N GLY A 38 -1.23 -1.27 -21.39
CA GLY A 38 -2.62 -1.61 -21.73
C GLY A 38 -3.21 -2.70 -20.84
N ILE A 39 -2.89 -2.71 -19.54
CA ILE A 39 -3.30 -3.78 -18.60
C ILE A 39 -4.13 -3.26 -17.43
N VAL A 40 -5.02 -4.12 -16.94
CA VAL A 40 -5.63 -3.96 -15.61
C VAL A 40 -4.71 -4.56 -14.56
N ALA A 41 -4.47 -3.85 -13.45
CA ALA A 41 -3.59 -4.31 -12.38
C ALA A 41 -4.24 -4.18 -10.99
N SER A 42 -4.23 -5.28 -10.22
CA SER A 42 -4.55 -5.29 -8.79
C SER A 42 -3.26 -5.33 -7.98
N ILE A 43 -3.01 -4.30 -7.16
CA ILE A 43 -1.76 -4.10 -6.43
C ILE A 43 -2.04 -3.93 -4.94
N GLY A 44 -1.38 -4.75 -4.12
CA GLY A 44 -1.36 -4.59 -2.67
C GLY A 44 -0.30 -3.58 -2.25
N VAL A 45 -0.64 -2.68 -1.33
CA VAL A 45 0.28 -1.69 -0.75
C VAL A 45 0.13 -1.61 0.76
N ASN A 46 1.25 -1.30 1.43
CA ASN A 46 1.19 -0.70 2.77
C ASN A 46 0.88 0.78 2.57
N GLU A 47 -0.33 1.18 2.95
CA GLU A 47 -0.81 2.55 2.88
C GLU A 47 -0.54 3.26 4.21
N ARG A 48 -0.06 4.51 4.18
CA ARG A 48 0.02 5.35 5.38
C ARG A 48 -0.95 6.51 5.34
N GLU A 49 -1.62 6.73 6.46
CA GLU A 49 -2.44 7.90 6.72
C GLU A 49 -2.37 8.26 8.20
N GLY A 50 -2.10 9.53 8.54
CA GLY A 50 -2.10 9.99 9.93
C GLY A 50 -1.14 9.25 10.87
N GLY A 51 0.00 8.74 10.37
CA GLY A 51 0.95 7.96 11.16
C GLY A 51 0.57 6.49 11.39
N THR A 52 -0.54 6.04 10.80
CA THR A 52 -1.01 4.65 10.86
C THR A 52 -0.77 3.96 9.52
N ILE A 53 -0.46 2.67 9.55
CA ILE A 53 -0.28 1.83 8.36
C ILE A 53 -1.52 0.94 8.17
N TYR A 54 -2.02 0.87 6.95
CA TYR A 54 -3.11 0.00 6.52
C TYR A 54 -2.63 -0.91 5.40
N ASN A 55 -3.09 -2.16 5.39
CA ASN A 55 -3.00 -2.99 4.19
C ASN A 55 -4.13 -2.57 3.24
N ALA A 56 -3.78 -2.12 2.04
CA ALA A 56 -4.72 -1.68 1.03
C ALA A 56 -4.52 -2.43 -0.30
N GLN A 57 -5.61 -2.57 -1.06
CA GLN A 57 -5.61 -3.07 -2.43
C GLN A 57 -6.09 -1.95 -3.35
N LEU A 58 -5.29 -1.69 -4.38
CA LEU A 58 -5.56 -0.72 -5.44
C LEU A 58 -5.87 -1.48 -6.74
N LEU A 59 -6.89 -1.05 -7.48
CA LEU A 59 -7.21 -1.60 -8.80
C LEU A 59 -7.09 -0.48 -9.84
N PHE A 60 -6.16 -0.65 -10.77
CA PHE A 60 -5.95 0.23 -11.91
C PHE A 60 -6.57 -0.40 -13.16
N ASP A 61 -7.30 0.39 -13.93
CA ASP A 61 -7.81 -0.01 -15.24
C ASP A 61 -6.73 0.15 -16.33
N ALA A 62 -6.98 -0.40 -17.52
CA ALA A 62 -6.05 -0.39 -18.65
C ALA A 62 -5.77 1.01 -19.23
N ASP A 63 -6.57 2.02 -18.88
CA ASP A 63 -6.31 3.42 -19.21
C ASP A 63 -5.44 4.14 -18.16
N GLY A 64 -5.06 3.45 -17.07
CA GLY A 64 -4.28 3.96 -15.95
C GLY A 64 -5.11 4.53 -14.81
N THR A 65 -6.43 4.56 -14.91
CA THR A 65 -7.32 5.09 -13.86
C THR A 65 -7.32 4.18 -12.63
N LEU A 66 -7.14 4.75 -11.44
CA LEU A 66 -7.36 4.05 -10.18
C LEU A 66 -8.87 3.92 -9.92
N ILE A 67 -9.44 2.76 -10.22
CA ILE A 67 -10.89 2.49 -10.16
C ILE A 67 -11.34 1.88 -8.82
N GLN A 68 -10.42 1.39 -7.99
CA GLN A 68 -10.74 0.90 -6.64
C GLN A 68 -9.60 1.15 -5.65
N HIS A 69 -9.94 1.57 -4.43
CA HIS A 69 -9.06 1.64 -3.28
C HIS A 69 -9.78 1.04 -2.06
N ARG A 70 -9.28 -0.09 -1.53
CA ARG A 70 -9.90 -0.79 -0.40
C ARG A 70 -8.87 -1.14 0.66
N ARG A 71 -9.16 -0.78 1.91
CA ARG A 71 -8.40 -1.24 3.09
C ARG A 71 -8.92 -2.58 3.61
N LYS A 72 -8.01 -3.41 4.13
CA LYS A 72 -8.33 -4.66 4.83
C LYS A 72 -9.12 -4.31 6.10
N ILE A 73 -10.33 -4.85 6.23
CA ILE A 73 -11.24 -4.55 7.35
C ILE A 73 -10.74 -5.17 8.66
N THR A 74 -10.29 -6.42 8.60
CA THR A 74 -9.81 -7.15 9.77
C THR A 74 -8.32 -7.43 9.61
N PRO A 75 -7.44 -6.68 10.29
CA PRO A 75 -6.02 -6.99 10.30
C PRO A 75 -5.79 -8.36 10.94
N THR A 76 -4.85 -9.13 10.40
CA THR A 76 -4.52 -10.45 10.94
C THR A 76 -3.51 -10.28 12.07
N TYR A 77 -3.82 -10.88 13.22
CA TYR A 77 -3.11 -10.91 14.51
C TYR A 77 -1.75 -10.18 14.62
N HIS A 78 -0.74 -10.52 13.81
CA HIS A 78 0.62 -9.93 13.84
C HIS A 78 0.75 -8.51 13.24
N GLU A 79 -0.35 -7.90 12.77
CA GLU A 79 -0.40 -6.53 12.24
C GLU A 79 -0.75 -5.48 13.32
N ARG A 80 -0.80 -5.84 14.61
CA ARG A 80 -1.05 -4.95 15.76
C ARG A 80 0.18 -4.76 16.64
#